data_AF-A0A7X3G008-F1
#
_entry.id   AF-A0A7X3G008-F1
#
_cell.length_a   1.000
_cell.length_b   1.000
_cell.length_c   1.000
_cell.angle_alpha   90.00
_cell.angle_beta   90.00
_cell.angle_gamma   90.00
#
_symmetry.space_group_name_H-M   'P 1'
#
loop_
_entity.id
_entity.type
_entity.pdbx_description
1 polymer ?
#
loop_
_entity_poly.entity_id
_entity_poly.type
_entity_poly.pdbx_seq_one_letter_code
_entity_poly.pdbx_strand_id
1 'polypeptide(L)'
;MTVDELKSLADASAAVTQPCACAIDTYREWTRVPVDFPESQMRTVGTLVADPYGEPTFAEYHPDGTTNWSPEAPIAPRHYPYNRAQVAQCTVCGRCALRYVEAGGYYVEPRIRSLDPRLIVDVPAPD
;
A
#
# COMPACT_ATOMS: atom_id res chain seq x y z
N MET A 1 3.18 -11.87 -3.73
CA MET A 1 2.70 -11.28 -5.00
C MET A 1 3.90 -10.77 -5.76
N THR A 2 3.93 -10.93 -7.08
CA THR A 2 4.97 -10.36 -7.95
C THR A 2 4.72 -8.87 -8.22
N VAL A 3 5.73 -8.15 -8.73
CA VAL A 3 5.57 -6.74 -9.11
C VAL A 3 4.60 -6.59 -10.30
N ASP A 4 4.59 -7.53 -11.24
CA ASP A 4 3.70 -7.48 -12.40
C ASP A 4 2.23 -7.71 -12.03
N GLU A 5 1.96 -8.62 -11.09
CA GLU A 5 0.62 -8.80 -10.50
C GLU A 5 0.17 -7.52 -9.77
N LEU A 6 1.08 -6.88 -9.03
CA LEU A 6 0.79 -5.62 -8.33
C LEU A 6 0.48 -4.49 -9.32
N LYS A 7 1.26 -4.33 -10.38
CA LYS A 7 1.03 -3.34 -11.44
C LYS A 7 -0.31 -3.57 -12.14
N SER A 8 -0.65 -4.82 -12.44
CA SER A 8 -1.95 -5.17 -13.05
C SER A 8 -3.13 -4.75 -12.15
N LEU A 9 -3.04 -4.96 -10.83
CA LEU A 9 -4.03 -4.49 -9.88
C LEU A 9 -4.07 -2.95 -9.78
N ALA A 10 -2.91 -2.29 -9.86
CA ALA A 10 -2.78 -0.85 -9.80
C ALA A 10 -3.42 -0.17 -11.02
N ASP A 11 -3.17 -0.69 -12.22
CA ASP A 11 -3.76 -0.19 -13.46
C ASP A 11 -5.29 -0.32 -13.45
N ALA A 12 -5.80 -1.48 -13.03
CA ALA A 12 -7.24 -1.69 -12.87
C ALA A 12 -7.86 -0.74 -11.84
N SER A 13 -7.17 -0.49 -10.72
CA SER A 13 -7.58 0.45 -9.68
C SER A 13 -7.61 1.89 -10.21
N ALA A 14 -6.57 2.32 -10.93
CA ALA A 14 -6.47 3.67 -11.49
C ALA A 14 -7.50 3.95 -12.59
N ALA A 15 -7.99 2.92 -13.28
CA ALA A 15 -9.04 3.05 -14.28
C ALA A 15 -10.44 3.35 -13.68
N VAL A 16 -10.62 3.21 -12.36
CA VAL A 16 -11.90 3.47 -11.70
C VAL A 16 -12.14 4.98 -11.59
N THR A 17 -13.13 5.49 -12.32
CA THR A 17 -13.50 6.92 -12.32
C THR A 17 -14.72 7.24 -11.47
N GLN A 18 -15.54 6.23 -11.13
CA GLN A 18 -16.77 6.45 -10.37
C GLN A 18 -16.50 6.75 -8.90
N PRO A 19 -17.28 7.63 -8.25
CA PRO A 19 -17.16 7.88 -6.82
C PRO A 19 -17.52 6.61 -6.02
N CYS A 20 -16.89 6.44 -4.86
CA CYS A 20 -17.16 5.32 -3.97
C CYS A 20 -16.93 5.74 -2.51
N ALA A 21 -17.72 5.18 -1.59
CA ALA A 21 -17.59 5.43 -0.16
C ALA A 21 -16.20 5.07 0.40
N CYS A 22 -15.45 4.18 -0.26
CA CYS A 22 -14.10 3.84 0.18
C CYS A 22 -13.09 5.01 0.05
N ALA A 23 -13.34 5.96 -0.88
CA ALA A 23 -12.48 7.10 -1.17
C ALA A 23 -10.97 6.77 -1.31
N ILE A 24 -10.63 5.54 -1.71
CA ILE A 24 -9.25 5.03 -1.70
C ILE A 24 -8.31 5.92 -2.51
N ASP A 25 -8.79 6.48 -3.61
CA ASP A 25 -8.05 7.40 -4.49
C ASP A 25 -7.55 8.68 -3.78
N THR A 26 -8.13 9.03 -2.63
CA THR A 26 -7.75 10.22 -1.87
C THR A 26 -6.57 9.99 -0.92
N TYR A 27 -6.27 8.75 -0.52
CA TYR A 27 -5.17 8.43 0.41
C TYR A 27 -3.83 8.30 -0.33
N ARG A 28 -3.31 9.40 -0.90
CA ARG A 28 -2.12 9.36 -1.77
C ARG A 28 -0.81 9.08 -1.02
N GLU A 29 -0.75 9.50 0.22
CA GLU A 29 0.30 9.21 1.19
C GLU A 29 -0.15 8.13 2.20
N TRP A 30 0.78 7.64 3.02
CA TRP A 30 0.41 6.79 4.15
C TRP A 30 -0.43 7.56 5.17
N THR A 31 -1.68 7.16 5.31
CA THR A 31 -2.66 7.82 6.19
C THR A 31 -3.14 6.85 7.24
N ARG A 32 -3.45 7.35 8.44
CA ARG A 32 -4.18 6.56 9.43
C ARG A 32 -5.51 6.12 8.84
N VAL A 33 -5.88 4.85 8.97
CA VAL A 33 -7.20 4.38 8.50
C VAL A 33 -8.30 5.18 9.22
N PRO A 34 -9.18 5.90 8.50
CA PRO A 34 -10.28 6.63 9.13
C PRO A 34 -11.26 5.71 9.85
N VAL A 35 -11.89 6.21 10.91
CA VAL A 35 -12.86 5.44 11.71
C VAL A 35 -14.09 5.03 10.88
N ASP A 36 -14.47 5.85 9.92
CA ASP A 36 -15.59 5.64 9.00
C ASP A 36 -15.21 4.91 7.71
N PHE A 37 -13.95 4.47 7.58
CA PHE A 37 -13.52 3.69 6.43
C PHE A 37 -14.34 2.38 6.34
N PRO A 38 -14.93 2.05 5.17
CA PRO A 38 -15.87 0.93 5.05
C PRO A 38 -15.15 -0.42 5.00
N GLU A 39 -14.64 -0.87 6.15
CA GLU A 39 -13.87 -2.12 6.29
C GLU A 39 -14.59 -3.36 5.76
N SER A 40 -15.91 -3.43 5.91
CA SER A 40 -16.73 -4.55 5.39
C SER A 40 -16.74 -4.66 3.87
N GLN A 41 -16.33 -3.60 3.15
CA GLN A 41 -16.20 -3.58 1.69
C GLN A 41 -14.77 -3.94 1.24
N MET A 42 -13.85 -4.23 2.15
CA MET A 42 -12.46 -4.54 1.81
C MET A 42 -12.21 -6.04 1.79
N ARG A 43 -11.58 -6.50 0.70
CA ARG A 43 -11.09 -7.88 0.57
C ARG A 43 -9.58 -7.85 0.36
N THR A 44 -8.83 -8.63 1.13
CA THR A 44 -7.41 -8.86 0.85
C THR A 44 -7.26 -9.65 -0.44
N VAL A 45 -6.51 -9.11 -1.41
CA VAL A 45 -6.25 -9.73 -2.72
C VAL A 45 -4.80 -10.17 -2.87
N GLY A 46 -3.93 -9.80 -1.94
CA GLY A 46 -2.61 -10.41 -1.79
C GLY A 46 -1.74 -9.70 -0.76
N THR A 47 -0.45 -10.03 -0.76
CA THR A 47 0.53 -9.52 0.20
C THR A 47 1.87 -9.23 -0.48
N LEU A 48 2.55 -8.19 0.01
CA LEU A 48 3.93 -7.82 -0.34
C LEU A 48 4.94 -8.37 0.67
N VAL A 49 4.49 -9.02 1.74
CA VAL A 49 5.35 -9.78 2.65
C VAL A 49 5.96 -10.95 1.88
N ALA A 50 7.28 -10.93 1.72
CA ALA A 50 8.01 -11.96 0.96
C ALA A 50 8.14 -13.28 1.74
N ASP A 51 8.46 -13.20 3.04
CA ASP A 51 8.55 -14.32 3.95
C ASP A 51 7.73 -14.03 5.22
N PRO A 52 6.65 -14.77 5.51
CA PRO A 52 5.82 -14.55 6.70
C PRO A 52 6.52 -14.91 8.02
N TYR A 53 7.64 -15.64 7.97
CA TYR A 53 8.42 -16.03 9.14
C TYR A 53 9.73 -15.25 9.29
N GLY A 54 10.13 -14.51 8.26
CA GLY A 54 11.33 -13.67 8.25
C GLY A 54 11.08 -12.29 8.87
N GLU A 55 12.14 -11.67 9.39
CA GLU A 55 12.07 -10.26 9.82
C GLU A 55 12.26 -9.34 8.60
N PRO A 56 11.25 -8.55 8.21
CA PRO A 56 11.38 -7.66 7.07
C PRO A 56 12.25 -6.45 7.43
N THR A 57 13.16 -6.10 6.52
CA THR A 57 14.01 -4.91 6.60
C THR A 57 13.21 -3.63 6.88
N PHE A 58 13.86 -2.69 7.58
CA PHE A 58 13.35 -1.34 7.82
C PHE A 58 13.97 -0.31 6.86
N ALA A 59 14.79 -0.72 5.89
CA ALA A 59 15.37 0.22 4.93
C ALA A 59 14.30 0.79 4.00
N GLU A 60 14.31 2.11 3.86
CA GLU A 60 13.40 2.89 3.02
C GLU A 60 14.05 3.14 1.65
N TYR A 61 13.21 3.38 0.63
CA TYR A 61 13.68 3.69 -0.72
C TYR A 61 13.12 5.05 -1.18
N HIS A 62 13.97 6.08 -1.09
CA HIS A 62 13.63 7.47 -1.40
C HIS A 62 14.77 8.17 -2.20
N PRO A 63 15.03 7.76 -3.46
CA PRO A 63 16.12 8.30 -4.26
C PRO A 63 16.00 9.81 -4.52
N ASP A 64 14.77 10.32 -4.58
CA ASP A 64 14.46 11.73 -4.86
C ASP A 64 14.19 12.56 -3.59
N GLY A 65 14.58 12.05 -2.41
CA GLY A 65 14.43 12.78 -1.14
C GLY A 65 13.00 12.88 -0.61
N THR A 66 12.07 12.05 -1.11
CA THR A 66 10.74 11.87 -0.52
C THR A 66 10.83 11.25 0.88
N THR A 67 9.71 11.22 1.60
CA THR A 67 9.55 10.48 2.86
C THR A 67 8.36 9.54 2.76
N ASN A 68 8.19 8.62 3.72
CA ASN A 68 6.99 7.77 3.80
C ASN A 68 5.67 8.55 3.75
N TRP A 69 5.66 9.79 4.22
CA TRP A 69 4.46 10.65 4.27
C TRP A 69 4.27 11.48 3.00
N SER A 70 5.13 11.30 1.99
CA SER A 70 5.03 12.02 0.72
C SER A 70 4.08 11.29 -0.23
N PRO A 71 3.14 11.99 -0.88
CA PRO A 71 2.23 11.37 -1.84
C PRO A 71 2.98 10.81 -3.06
N GLU A 72 4.10 11.44 -3.44
CA GLU A 72 4.95 11.04 -4.56
C GLU A 72 6.05 10.03 -4.17
N ALA A 73 6.03 9.51 -2.93
CA ALA A 73 7.01 8.51 -2.51
C ALA A 73 6.90 7.22 -3.34
N PRO A 74 8.00 6.64 -3.83
CA PRO A 74 7.95 5.40 -4.59
C PRO A 74 7.32 4.25 -3.79
N ILE A 75 6.44 3.49 -4.44
CA ILE A 75 5.93 2.21 -3.94
C ILE A 75 6.96 1.15 -4.32
N ALA A 76 7.90 0.89 -3.41
CA ALA A 76 8.99 -0.07 -3.58
C ALA A 76 8.68 -1.36 -2.78
N PRO A 77 8.10 -2.41 -3.40
CA PRO A 77 7.49 -3.53 -2.66
C PRO A 77 8.41 -4.31 -1.72
N ARG A 78 9.72 -4.26 -1.96
CA ARG A 78 10.76 -4.95 -1.15
C ARG A 78 11.34 -4.10 -0.01
N HIS A 79 10.92 -2.83 0.13
CA HIS A 79 11.41 -1.89 1.13
C HIS A 79 10.34 -1.53 2.16
N TYR A 80 10.77 -0.96 3.29
CA TYR A 80 9.84 -0.44 4.30
C TYR A 80 9.07 0.78 3.76
N PRO A 81 7.77 0.93 4.09
CA PRO A 81 6.92 0.00 4.84
C PRO A 81 6.19 -1.04 3.95
N TYR A 82 6.39 -1.02 2.63
CA TYR A 82 5.65 -1.84 1.68
C TYR A 82 5.90 -3.34 1.83
N ASN A 83 7.10 -3.75 2.22
CA ASN A 83 7.46 -5.14 2.49
C ASN A 83 6.69 -5.77 3.67
N ARG A 84 5.86 -4.98 4.37
CA ARG A 84 4.95 -5.40 5.44
C ARG A 84 3.49 -5.26 5.06
N ALA A 85 3.21 -4.79 3.84
CA ALA A 85 1.87 -4.41 3.45
C ALA A 85 1.08 -5.56 2.83
N GLN A 86 -0.21 -5.58 3.15
CA GLN A 86 -1.23 -6.31 2.41
C GLN A 86 -1.79 -5.41 1.31
N VAL A 87 -2.32 -6.04 0.26
CA VAL A 87 -3.08 -5.36 -0.80
C VAL A 87 -4.55 -5.68 -0.60
N ALA A 88 -5.34 -4.65 -0.31
CA ALA A 88 -6.78 -4.72 -0.16
C ALA A 88 -7.48 -4.13 -1.38
N GLN A 89 -8.58 -4.73 -1.79
CA GLN A 89 -9.43 -4.25 -2.88
C GLN A 89 -10.83 -3.96 -2.35
N CYS A 90 -11.38 -2.82 -2.75
CA CYS A 90 -12.78 -2.49 -2.53
C CYS A 90 -13.67 -3.42 -3.38
N THR A 91 -14.54 -4.18 -2.75
CA THR A 91 -15.48 -5.09 -3.42
C THR A 91 -16.58 -4.36 -4.20
N VAL A 92 -16.76 -3.05 -3.95
CA VAL A 92 -17.77 -2.22 -4.64
C VAL A 92 -17.21 -1.60 -5.91
N CYS A 93 -16.06 -0.92 -5.85
CA CYS A 93 -15.52 -0.17 -6.98
C CYS A 93 -14.27 -0.78 -7.61
N GLY A 94 -13.63 -1.76 -6.96
CA GLY A 94 -12.40 -2.40 -7.47
C GLY A 94 -11.10 -1.64 -7.20
N ARG A 95 -11.14 -0.43 -6.61
CA ARG A 95 -9.92 0.29 -6.20
C ARG A 95 -9.11 -0.50 -5.18
N CYS A 96 -7.79 -0.45 -5.32
CA CYS A 96 -6.84 -1.15 -4.49
C CYS A 96 -6.09 -0.18 -3.57
N ALA A 97 -5.82 -0.63 -2.35
CA ALA A 97 -5.04 0.08 -1.36
C ALA A 97 -3.97 -0.85 -0.76
N LEU A 98 -2.84 -0.26 -0.41
CA LEU A 98 -1.81 -0.85 0.43
C LEU A 98 -2.18 -0.61 1.89
N ARG A 99 -2.01 -1.64 2.73
CA ARG A 99 -2.31 -1.57 4.16
C ARG A 99 -1.21 -2.23 4.97
N TYR A 100 -0.71 -1.56 5.99
CA TYR A 100 0.15 -2.18 7.01
C TYR A 100 -0.20 -1.63 8.38
N VAL A 101 0.30 -2.27 9.43
CA VAL A 101 0.15 -1.80 10.80
C VAL A 101 1.49 -1.25 11.25
N GLU A 102 1.51 0.03 11.59
CA GLU A 102 2.65 0.67 12.23
C GLU A 102 2.59 0.36 13.73
N ALA A 103 3.59 -0.37 14.24
CA ALA A 103 3.69 -0.69 15.65
C ALA A 103 4.90 0.01 16.28
N GLY A 104 4.65 0.80 17.32
CA GLY A 104 5.65 1.32 18.24
C GLY A 104 5.49 0.68 19.62
N GLY A 105 6.38 1.01 20.56
CA GLY A 105 6.36 0.40 21.90
C GLY A 105 5.05 0.57 22.70
N TYR A 106 4.21 1.56 22.33
CA TYR A 106 2.95 1.87 23.02
C TYR A 106 1.76 2.11 22.08
N TYR A 107 1.93 1.92 20.77
CA TYR A 107 0.85 2.17 19.80
C TYR A 107 0.87 1.17 18.66
N VAL A 108 -0.33 0.94 18.10
CA VAL A 108 -0.58 0.12 16.94
C VAL A 108 -1.54 0.92 16.06
N GLU A 109 -1.06 1.37 14.90
CA GLU A 109 -1.80 2.26 14.02
C GLU A 109 -1.94 1.63 12.62
N PRO A 110 -3.16 1.23 12.21
CA PRO A 110 -3.43 0.81 10.85
C PRO A 110 -3.21 1.97 9.88
N ARG A 111 -2.42 1.71 8.84
CA ARG A 111 -2.13 2.65 7.76
C ARG A 111 -2.75 2.19 6.45
N ILE A 112 -3.18 3.15 5.64
CA ILE A 112 -3.72 2.94 4.29
C ILE A 112 -3.05 3.90 3.32
N ARG A 113 -2.82 3.43 2.10
CA ARG A 113 -2.38 4.24 0.97
C ARG A 113 -2.96 3.71 -0.33
N SER A 114 -3.31 4.58 -1.27
CA SER A 114 -3.77 4.21 -2.61
C SER A 114 -2.69 3.47 -3.39
N LEU A 115 -3.09 2.49 -4.21
CA LEU A 115 -2.17 1.80 -5.10
C LEU A 115 -2.10 2.54 -6.45
N ASP A 116 -1.21 3.54 -6.55
CA ASP A 116 -0.97 4.30 -7.79
C ASP A 116 0.07 3.59 -8.68
N PRO A 117 -0.28 3.17 -9.92
CA PRO A 117 0.63 2.47 -10.81
C PRO A 117 1.88 3.27 -11.18
N ARG A 118 1.79 4.61 -11.22
CA ARG A 118 2.90 5.49 -11.63
C ARG A 118 4.05 5.50 -10.62
N LEU A 119 3.76 5.13 -9.37
CA LEU A 119 4.73 5.15 -8.27
C LEU A 119 5.36 3.78 -8.01
N ILE A 120 4.91 2.71 -8.68
CA ILE A 120 5.43 1.36 -8.46
C ILE A 120 6.80 1.20 -9.12
N VAL A 121 7.80 0.88 -8.32
CA VAL A 121 9.17 0.62 -8.78
C VAL A 121 9.59 -0.82 -8.47
N ASP A 122 10.29 -1.47 -9.41
CA ASP A 122 10.90 -2.79 -9.19
C ASP A 122 12.37 -2.63 -8.84
N VAL A 123 12.63 -2.41 -7.56
CA VAL A 123 13.97 -2.32 -7.01
C VAL A 123 14.29 -3.60 -6.22
N PRO A 124 15.53 -4.11 -6.27
CA PRO A 124 15.96 -5.24 -5.44
C PRO A 124 15.73 -4.99 -3.96
N ALA A 125 15.67 -6.06 -3.16
CA ALA A 125 15.72 -5.88 -1.71
C ALA A 125 17.08 -5.26 -1.32
N PRO A 126 17.14 -4.46 -0.26
CA PRO A 126 18.42 -4.00 0.29
C PRO A 126 19.25 -5.20 0.76
N ASP A 127 20.57 -5.08 0.63
CA ASP A 127 21.54 -6.09 1.05
C ASP A 127 21.50 -6.36 2.57
#